data_AF-A0A7S2B3Z2-F1
#
_entry.id   AF-A0A7S2B3Z2-F1
#
_cell.length_a   1.000
_cell.length_b   1.000
_cell.length_c   1.000
_cell.angle_alpha   90.00
_cell.angle_beta   90.00
_cell.angle_gamma   90.00
#
_symmetry.space_group_name_H-M   'P 1'
#
loop_
_entity.id
_entity.type
_entity.pdbx_description
1 polymer ?
#
loop_
_entity_poly.entity_id
_entity_poly.type
_entity_poly.pdbx_seq_one_letter_code
_entity_poly.pdbx_strand_id
1 'polypeptide(L)'
;VRKECEEEASFPPEVISQVRQTGLISYRYTTRKGLSTKILATYDLEVPQGLLPICSDGEVDEFRLLSISEVLRSVREELPLWKPNSAMVVVDFAIRHGFIDFDEPGYMEIAHLLRKGAL
;
A
#
# COMPACT_ATOMS: atom_id res chain seq x y z
N VAL A 1 -1.22 -2.16 -12.92
CA VAL A 1 -0.76 -3.12 -11.89
C VAL A 1 0.06 -4.25 -12.49
N ARG A 2 -0.48 -5.14 -13.33
CA ARG A 2 0.32 -6.25 -13.91
C ARG A 2 1.54 -5.77 -14.70
N LYS A 3 1.36 -4.74 -15.54
CA LYS A 3 2.45 -4.06 -16.27
C LYS A 3 3.51 -3.48 -15.31
N GLU A 4 3.08 -2.69 -14.32
CA GLU A 4 3.99 -2.12 -13.31
C GLU A 4 4.76 -3.17 -12.51
N CYS A 5 4.14 -4.33 -12.19
CA CYS A 5 4.86 -5.43 -11.51
C CYS A 5 6.01 -6.00 -12.36
N GLU A 6 5.88 -5.96 -13.69
CA GLU A 6 6.96 -6.35 -14.61
C GLU A 6 7.99 -5.22 -14.74
N GLU A 7 7.54 -3.98 -14.96
CA GLU A 7 8.42 -2.83 -15.25
C GLU A 7 9.22 -2.35 -14.02
N GLU A 8 8.61 -2.24 -12.85
CA GLU A 8 9.25 -1.70 -11.65
C GLU A 8 10.00 -2.79 -10.85
N ALA A 9 9.50 -4.03 -10.87
CA ALA A 9 9.94 -5.11 -9.98
C ALA A 9 10.43 -6.38 -10.70
N SER A 10 10.36 -6.43 -12.04
CA SER A 10 10.76 -7.60 -12.85
C SER A 10 10.11 -8.92 -12.41
N PHE A 11 8.89 -8.89 -11.86
CA PHE A 11 8.21 -10.12 -11.48
C PHE A 11 7.84 -10.94 -12.71
N PRO A 12 8.01 -12.28 -12.68
CA PRO A 12 7.73 -13.10 -13.84
C PRO A 12 6.22 -13.32 -14.02
N PRO A 13 5.74 -13.63 -15.24
CA PRO A 13 4.31 -13.75 -15.54
C PRO A 13 3.54 -14.71 -14.64
N GLU A 14 4.16 -15.82 -14.21
CA GLU A 14 3.57 -16.81 -13.32
C GLU A 14 3.24 -16.24 -11.93
N VAL A 15 4.05 -15.31 -11.42
CA VAL A 15 3.81 -14.61 -10.16
C VAL A 15 2.80 -13.50 -10.38
N ILE A 16 2.97 -12.69 -11.43
CA ILE A 16 2.03 -11.62 -11.78
C ILE A 16 0.62 -12.17 -11.98
N SER A 17 0.45 -13.40 -12.48
CA SER A 17 -0.85 -14.04 -12.67
C SER A 17 -1.66 -14.14 -11.36
N GLN A 18 -0.98 -14.22 -10.21
CA GLN A 18 -1.57 -14.42 -8.88
C GLN A 18 -2.05 -13.14 -8.20
N VAL A 19 -1.80 -11.96 -8.79
CA VAL A 19 -2.27 -10.67 -8.26
C VAL A 19 -3.79 -10.70 -8.01
N ARG A 20 -4.21 -10.37 -6.79
CA ARG A 20 -5.61 -10.34 -6.36
C ARG A 20 -6.04 -8.92 -6.07
N GLN A 21 -7.18 -8.51 -6.62
CA GLN A 21 -7.81 -7.25 -6.23
C GLN A 21 -8.37 -7.37 -4.80
N THR A 22 -8.13 -6.36 -3.97
CA THR A 22 -8.54 -6.39 -2.55
C THR A 22 -9.56 -5.34 -2.18
N GLY A 23 -9.54 -4.16 -2.81
CA GLY A 23 -10.50 -3.11 -2.48
C GLY A 23 -10.12 -1.74 -3.02
N LEU A 24 -10.72 -0.73 -2.41
CA LEU A 24 -10.52 0.67 -2.72
C LEU A 24 -10.21 1.45 -1.44
N ILE A 25 -9.25 2.37 -1.51
CA ILE A 25 -9.04 3.42 -0.52
C ILE A 25 -9.46 4.74 -1.15
N SER A 26 -10.21 5.56 -0.42
CA SER A 26 -10.63 6.87 -0.91
C SER A 26 -10.33 7.94 0.11
N TYR A 27 -9.73 9.05 -0.34
CA TYR A 27 -9.39 10.18 0.53
C TYR A 27 -9.48 11.51 -0.20
N ARG A 28 -9.54 12.59 0.57
CA ARG A 28 -9.62 13.97 0.06
C ARG A 28 -8.53 14.81 0.72
N TYR A 29 -7.97 15.75 -0.04
CA TYR A 29 -6.97 16.68 0.47
C TYR A 29 -7.02 18.01 -0.27
N THR A 30 -6.68 19.08 0.42
CA THR A 30 -6.68 20.42 -0.15
C THR A 30 -5.42 20.64 -0.98
N THR A 31 -5.61 21.28 -2.14
CA THR A 31 -4.54 21.73 -3.03
C THR A 31 -4.71 23.22 -3.29
N ARG A 32 -3.71 23.86 -3.92
CA ARG A 32 -3.82 25.26 -4.38
C ARG A 32 -5.00 25.50 -5.34
N LYS A 33 -5.47 24.46 -6.04
CA LYS A 33 -6.59 24.52 -6.99
C LYS A 33 -7.94 24.15 -6.36
N GLY A 34 -7.99 23.94 -5.04
CA GLY A 34 -9.17 23.50 -4.31
C GLY A 34 -9.04 22.06 -3.80
N LEU A 35 -10.18 21.44 -3.50
CA LEU A 35 -10.24 20.11 -2.88
C LEU A 35 -10.05 19.02 -3.94
N SER A 36 -9.06 18.15 -3.73
CA SER A 36 -8.81 16.98 -4.55
C SER A 36 -9.40 15.74 -3.90
N THR A 37 -9.96 14.85 -4.72
CA THR A 37 -10.43 13.52 -4.33
C THR A 37 -9.58 12.48 -5.05
N LYS A 38 -9.16 11.44 -4.32
CA LYS A 38 -8.40 10.31 -4.86
C LYS A 38 -9.04 8.99 -4.46
N ILE A 39 -8.91 8.03 -5.37
CA ILE A 39 -9.27 6.63 -5.16
C ILE A 39 -8.06 5.80 -5.56
N LEU A 40 -7.64 4.90 -4.68
CA LEU A 40 -6.58 3.92 -4.92
C LEU A 40 -7.23 2.55 -5.03
N ALA A 41 -6.99 1.84 -6.14
CA ALA A 41 -7.30 0.42 -6.21
C ALA A 41 -6.16 -0.37 -5.57
N THR A 42 -6.48 -1.20 -4.59
CA THR A 42 -5.50 -2.03 -3.88
C THR A 42 -5.50 -3.46 -4.41
N TYR A 43 -4.31 -4.05 -4.41
CA TYR A 43 -4.06 -5.41 -4.84
C TYR A 43 -3.06 -6.06 -3.89
N ASP A 44 -3.25 -7.36 -3.63
CA ASP A 44 -2.28 -8.19 -2.91
C ASP A 44 -1.62 -9.15 -3.90
N LEU A 45 -0.33 -9.38 -3.70
CA LEU A 45 0.48 -10.35 -4.44
C LEU A 45 1.34 -11.10 -3.44
N GLU A 46 1.13 -12.40 -3.32
CA GLU A 46 2.00 -13.27 -2.54
C GLU A 46 3.21 -13.63 -3.40
N VAL A 47 4.41 -13.26 -2.94
CA VAL A 47 5.66 -13.49 -3.65
C VAL A 47 6.29 -14.79 -3.12
N PRO A 48 6.64 -15.76 -3.99
CA PRO A 48 7.28 -16.98 -3.57
C PRO A 48 8.58 -16.73 -2.79
N GLN A 49 8.83 -17.54 -1.76
CA GLN A 49 10.06 -17.45 -0.98
C GLN A 49 11.29 -17.60 -1.90
N GLY A 50 12.25 -16.69 -1.73
CA GLY A 50 13.50 -16.67 -2.50
C GLY A 50 13.42 -15.93 -3.84
N LEU A 51 12.22 -15.54 -4.28
CA LEU A 51 12.09 -14.62 -5.41
C LEU A 51 12.29 -13.18 -4.92
N LEU A 52 13.31 -12.51 -5.46
CA LEU A 52 13.62 -11.12 -5.15
C LEU A 52 13.25 -10.22 -6.34
N PRO A 53 12.57 -9.08 -6.11
CA PRO A 53 12.30 -8.11 -7.16
C PRO A 53 13.60 -7.45 -7.65
N ILE A 54 13.60 -7.03 -8.92
CA ILE A 54 14.73 -6.35 -9.56
C ILE A 54 14.23 -5.03 -10.15
N CYS A 55 14.92 -3.93 -9.85
CA CYS A 55 14.62 -2.61 -10.42
C CYS A 55 15.00 -2.61 -11.91
N SER A 56 14.04 -2.40 -12.81
CA SER A 56 14.25 -2.57 -14.26
C SER A 56 14.07 -1.29 -15.09
N ASP A 57 13.20 -0.37 -14.69
CA ASP A 57 12.83 0.83 -15.46
C ASP A 57 13.46 2.13 -14.93
N GLY A 58 14.11 2.07 -13.76
CA GLY A 58 14.74 3.22 -13.10
C GLY A 58 13.80 4.06 -12.23
N GLU A 59 12.54 3.66 -12.05
CA GLU A 59 11.61 4.34 -11.13
C GLU A 59 11.81 3.92 -9.67
N VAL A 60 12.35 2.71 -9.45
CA VAL A 60 12.67 2.15 -8.12
C VAL A 60 14.17 2.12 -7.92
N ASP A 61 14.63 2.72 -6.81
CA ASP A 61 16.05 2.71 -6.43
C ASP A 61 16.47 1.37 -5.81
N GLU A 62 15.67 0.87 -4.86
CA GLU A 62 15.93 -0.41 -4.19
C GLU A 62 14.65 -1.08 -3.66
N PHE A 63 14.73 -2.39 -3.44
CA PHE A 63 13.75 -3.16 -2.69
C PHE A 63 14.33 -3.69 -1.39
N ARG A 64 13.53 -3.63 -0.32
CA ARG A 64 13.87 -4.22 0.99
C ARG A 64 12.74 -5.10 1.48
N LEU A 65 13.08 -6.32 1.89
CA LEU A 65 12.15 -7.23 2.55
C LEU A 65 12.12 -6.91 4.05
N LEU A 66 10.94 -6.54 4.56
CA LEU A 66 10.72 -6.18 5.96
C LEU A 66 9.60 -7.04 6.56
N SER A 67 9.68 -7.29 7.86
CA SER A 67 8.55 -7.84 8.62
C SER A 67 7.42 -6.81 8.71
N ILE A 68 6.18 -7.28 8.86
CA ILE A 68 5.03 -6.39 9.03
C ILE A 68 5.18 -5.45 10.23
N SER A 69 5.80 -5.91 11.31
CA SER A 69 6.11 -5.10 12.49
C SER A 69 7.06 -3.95 12.17
N GLU A 70 8.07 -4.18 11.33
CA GLU A 70 9.01 -3.13 10.93
C GLU A 70 8.34 -2.09 10.05
N VAL A 71 7.48 -2.53 9.12
CA VAL A 71 6.71 -1.64 8.25
C VAL A 71 5.72 -0.79 9.07
N LEU A 72 4.98 -1.38 9.99
CA LEU A 72 4.04 -0.64 10.85
C LEU A 72 4.73 0.36 11.77
N ARG A 73 5.89 -0.02 12.32
CA ARG A 73 6.72 0.90 13.11
C ARG A 73 7.19 2.08 12.26
N SER A 74 7.68 1.87 11.04
CA SER A 74 8.15 2.98 10.21
C SER A 74 7.01 3.89 9.75
N VAL A 75 5.80 3.37 9.52
CA VAL A 75 4.62 4.22 9.30
C VAL A 75 4.31 5.11 10.51
N ARG A 76 4.49 4.58 11.73
CA ARG A 76 4.22 5.29 12.98
C ARG A 76 5.29 6.32 13.34
N GLU A 77 6.56 5.96 13.17
CA GLU A 77 7.71 6.72 13.69
C GLU A 77 8.41 7.55 12.61
N GLU A 78 8.27 7.16 11.34
CA GLU A 78 9.02 7.73 10.20
C GLU A 78 8.08 8.20 9.08
N LEU A 79 6.84 8.57 9.40
CA LEU A 79 5.81 8.99 8.44
C LEU A 79 6.28 10.01 7.37
N PRO A 80 7.15 11.01 7.66
CA PRO A 80 7.66 11.93 6.64
C PRO A 80 8.48 11.28 5.52
N LEU A 81 9.01 10.07 5.72
CA LEU A 81 9.73 9.31 4.69
C LEU A 81 8.77 8.56 3.75
N TRP A 82 7.50 8.42 4.12
CA TRP A 82 6.51 7.72 3.32
C TRP A 82 5.83 8.63 2.31
N LYS A 83 5.60 8.11 1.10
CA LYS A 83 4.56 8.65 0.22
C LYS A 83 3.21 8.51 0.96
N PRO A 84 2.43 9.59 1.15
CA PRO A 84 1.22 9.53 1.99
C PRO A 84 0.20 8.47 1.55
N ASN A 85 0.05 8.25 0.24
CA ASN A 85 -0.83 7.22 -0.31
C ASN A 85 -0.32 5.79 -0.06
N SER A 86 0.99 5.56 -0.11
CA SER A 86 1.58 4.26 0.22
C SER A 86 1.38 3.91 1.69
N ALA A 87 1.54 4.87 2.62
CA ALA A 87 1.27 4.64 4.04
C ALA A 87 -0.19 4.21 4.28
N MET A 88 -1.16 4.81 3.57
CA MET A 88 -2.57 4.38 3.65
C MET A 88 -2.79 2.95 3.15
N VAL A 89 -2.08 2.53 2.08
CA VAL A 89 -2.14 1.15 1.57
C VAL A 89 -1.62 0.15 2.60
N VAL A 90 -0.54 0.50 3.33
CA VAL A 90 -0.01 -0.33 4.42
C VAL A 90 -1.03 -0.48 5.55
N VAL A 91 -1.65 0.62 5.98
CA VAL A 91 -2.66 0.58 7.06
C VAL A 91 -3.88 -0.23 6.64
N ASP A 92 -4.36 -0.07 5.39
CA ASP A 92 -5.44 -0.89 4.84
C ASP A 92 -5.09 -2.38 4.82
N PHE A 93 -3.88 -2.73 4.37
CA PHE A 93 -3.36 -4.09 4.40
C PHE A 93 -3.35 -4.65 5.83
N ALA A 94 -2.81 -3.90 6.78
CA ALA A 94 -2.71 -4.32 8.17
C ALA A 94 -4.08 -4.58 8.83
N ILE A 95 -5.09 -3.75 8.53
CA ILE A 95 -6.46 -3.96 8.98
C ILE A 95 -7.06 -5.22 8.34
N ARG A 96 -6.96 -5.38 7.02
CA ARG A 96 -7.54 -6.54 6.30
C ARG A 96 -6.95 -7.88 6.73
N HIS A 97 -5.68 -7.89 7.11
CA HIS A 97 -4.95 -9.09 7.53
C HIS A 97 -4.88 -9.28 9.05
N GLY A 98 -5.51 -8.38 9.84
CA GLY A 98 -5.62 -8.53 11.30
C GLY A 98 -4.35 -8.18 12.09
N PHE A 99 -3.42 -7.42 11.50
CA PHE A 99 -2.26 -6.86 12.21
C PHE A 99 -2.59 -5.58 12.98
N ILE A 100 -3.70 -4.93 12.62
CA ILE A 100 -4.33 -3.87 13.40
C ILE A 100 -5.79 -4.32 13.60
N ASP A 101 -6.22 -4.39 14.85
CA ASP A 101 -7.56 -4.83 15.24
C ASP A 101 -8.33 -3.74 16.00
N PHE A 102 -9.51 -4.10 16.49
CA PHE A 102 -10.41 -3.19 17.20
C PHE A 102 -9.86 -2.64 18.52
N ASP A 103 -8.82 -3.27 19.09
CA ASP A 103 -8.22 -2.83 20.36
C ASP A 103 -7.20 -1.69 20.13
N GLU A 104 -6.78 -1.44 18.88
CA GLU A 104 -5.88 -0.33 18.56
C GLU A 104 -6.59 1.03 18.73
N PRO A 105 -6.02 1.97 19.51
CA PRO A 105 -6.58 3.31 19.65
C PRO A 105 -6.77 4.00 18.29
N GLY A 106 -8.00 4.45 18.02
CA GLY A 106 -8.35 5.13 16.78
C GLY A 106 -8.67 4.20 15.60
N TYR A 107 -8.70 2.87 15.79
CA TYR A 107 -9.06 1.90 14.74
C TYR A 107 -10.30 2.32 13.95
N MET A 108 -11.41 2.60 14.66
CA MET A 108 -12.70 2.92 14.02
C MET A 108 -12.62 4.20 13.17
N GLU A 109 -11.89 5.20 13.63
CA GLU A 109 -11.68 6.44 12.90
C GLU A 109 -10.86 6.20 11.64
N ILE A 110 -9.72 5.51 11.76
CA ILE A 110 -8.84 5.19 10.64
C ILE A 110 -9.58 4.34 9.60
N ALA A 111 -10.25 3.27 10.02
CA ALA A 111 -11.02 2.39 9.14
C ALA A 111 -12.12 3.15 8.39
N HIS A 112 -12.79 4.10 9.05
CA HIS A 112 -13.77 4.97 8.43
C HIS A 112 -13.13 5.94 7.42
N LEU A 113 -12.03 6.60 7.80
CA LEU A 113 -11.35 7.60 6.97
C LEU A 113 -10.80 7.02 5.66
N LEU A 114 -10.33 5.77 5.68
CA LEU A 114 -9.87 5.05 4.48
C LEU A 114 -10.98 4.86 3.41
N ARG A 115 -12.25 5.07 3.76
CA ARG A 115 -13.41 4.86 2.88
C ARG A 115 -14.20 6.14 2.58
N LYS A 116 -13.88 7.27 3.22
CA LYS A 116 -14.71 8.49 3.22
C LYS A 116 -14.44 9.44 2.06
N GLY A 117 -13.47 9.16 1.19
CA GLY A 117 -13.11 10.08 0.12
C GLY A 117 -13.97 10.00 -1.14
N ALA A 118 -14.69 8.90 -1.37
CA ALA A 118 -15.49 8.67 -2.58
C ALA A 118 -16.98 8.76 -2.26
N LEU A 119 -17.64 9.74 -2.90
CA LEU A 119 -19.09 10.04 -2.92
C LEU A 119 -19.79 10.02 -1.56
#